data_AF-A0A6G1JJ18-F1
#
_entry.id   AF-A0A6G1JJ18-F1
#
_cell.length_a   1.000
_cell.length_b   1.000
_cell.length_c   1.000
_cell.angle_alpha   90.00
_cell.angle_beta   90.00
_cell.angle_gamma   90.00
#
_symmetry.space_group_name_H-M   'P 1'
#
loop_
_entity.id
_entity.type
_entity.pdbx_description
1 polymer ?
#
loop_
_entity_poly.entity_id
_entity_poly.type
_entity_poly.pdbx_seq_one_letter_code
_entity_poly.pdbx_strand_id
1 'polypeptide(L)'
;MSGSLADEKRTFSLMATVGANMDRLRQSINNLCQLHDRWRDNSGISINLIAQLTALKSNLNEMQDWMKYALSDMHPQLLKDLDLLMTSCSLMIRNLDDLLAQLRQPDHDKTDWAIKLKFQVGSRSMNRLRSVAKRQTDAVSLLLAACKCHTTAQRKILLHKSRQIRKEDSSSLNTLVRTSRWNGQAIKALTELSRMIQWFRFLFYIKLFRRGPEETPNEQEYLDAAATMRSEAIDRALEADATMLRRETKLVLMGQVNSGKELIMRQMKVLYAEGYPRDERIQYLYAVRSTVRLLLHSIIDLIKDTGINLPQDLKQDFAVLLDEVETVDLSRITPAAVRAVEHLWSSPAFSTLFVKNFEIDFPQYAPYYAQELSRIATGDYVPSEADIIRLNKSMGGIKELRFNWDELEVHMFNISGYVPEQFRKRWFHQLENATALLYTVDVSTYDRPYFGQPTESQLLDDFATFESWANSPKFTGSSIILILNNFSRFREKLQHSPLTTFFPDYTPPADDSDPESSARQYILRRFKDVNRNRLSIYSFWVDLDMSDNQHLYAALKKTLQHIQQRKARSEVWDASTNGGSRSGTAGRTTPTGRSRGGTLSNRSGTLRSKGSVATGLTGTVTTAGSGSPR
;
A
#
# COMPACT_ATOMS: atom_id res chain seq x y z
N MET A 1 -74.05 -2.33 -25.52
CA MET A 1 -74.25 -2.33 -24.05
C MET A 1 -73.44 -3.39 -23.29
N SER A 2 -72.96 -4.47 -23.91
CA SER A 2 -72.15 -5.51 -23.24
C SER A 2 -70.66 -5.15 -22.99
N GLY A 3 -70.10 -4.17 -23.72
CA GLY A 3 -68.69 -3.74 -23.55
C GLY A 3 -68.43 -2.86 -22.32
N SER A 4 -69.34 -1.91 -22.02
CA SER A 4 -69.18 -0.96 -20.89
C SER A 4 -69.18 -1.67 -19.53
N LEU A 5 -70.09 -2.64 -19.34
CA LEU A 5 -70.19 -3.40 -18.10
C LEU A 5 -68.96 -4.28 -17.82
N ALA A 6 -68.30 -4.78 -18.86
CA ALA A 6 -67.10 -5.61 -18.73
C ALA A 6 -65.87 -4.78 -18.35
N ASP A 7 -65.76 -3.55 -18.86
CA ASP A 7 -64.67 -2.63 -18.54
C ASP A 7 -64.86 -1.98 -17.15
N GLU A 8 -66.10 -1.68 -16.74
CA GLU A 8 -66.43 -1.28 -15.37
C GLU A 8 -66.03 -2.37 -14.36
N LYS A 9 -66.42 -3.63 -14.58
CA LYS A 9 -66.04 -4.74 -13.71
C LYS A 9 -64.52 -4.91 -13.59
N ARG A 10 -63.77 -4.65 -14.67
CA ARG A 10 -62.30 -4.66 -14.67
C ARG A 10 -61.70 -3.51 -13.89
N THR A 11 -62.26 -2.30 -14.00
CA THR A 11 -61.81 -1.13 -13.23
C THR A 11 -61.96 -1.36 -11.72
N PHE A 12 -63.09 -1.89 -11.27
CA PHE A 12 -63.32 -2.24 -9.86
C PHE A 12 -62.36 -3.32 -9.34
N SER A 13 -62.13 -4.38 -10.13
CA SER A 13 -61.15 -5.43 -9.80
C SER A 13 -59.73 -4.87 -9.65
N LEU A 14 -59.36 -3.92 -10.51
CA LEU A 14 -58.05 -3.28 -10.50
C LEU A 14 -57.90 -2.35 -9.29
N MET A 15 -58.94 -1.56 -8.96
CA MET A 15 -58.97 -0.72 -7.75
C MET A 15 -58.82 -1.55 -6.46
N ALA A 16 -59.48 -2.71 -6.40
CA ALA A 16 -59.31 -3.65 -5.29
C ALA A 16 -57.88 -4.19 -5.19
N THR A 17 -57.24 -4.47 -6.34
CA THR A 17 -55.85 -4.93 -6.40
C THR A 17 -54.86 -3.86 -5.95
N VAL A 18 -55.08 -2.60 -6.35
CA VAL A 18 -54.28 -1.44 -5.89
C VAL A 18 -54.38 -1.28 -4.37
N GLY A 19 -55.60 -1.35 -3.82
CA GLY A 19 -55.83 -1.28 -2.37
C GLY A 19 -55.12 -2.40 -1.60
N ALA A 20 -55.26 -3.65 -2.06
CA ALA A 20 -54.61 -4.80 -1.45
C ALA A 20 -53.07 -4.70 -1.47
N ASN A 21 -52.49 -4.17 -2.56
CA ASN A 21 -51.06 -3.94 -2.65
C ASN A 21 -50.57 -2.83 -1.70
N MET A 22 -51.37 -1.77 -1.53
CA MET A 22 -51.07 -0.67 -0.62
C MET A 22 -51.06 -1.14 0.85
N ASP A 23 -52.03 -1.96 1.23
CA ASP A 23 -52.11 -2.52 2.59
C ASP A 23 -50.96 -3.47 2.89
N ARG A 24 -50.59 -4.33 1.93
CA ARG A 24 -49.42 -5.20 2.06
C ARG A 24 -48.13 -4.39 2.14
N LEU A 25 -47.94 -3.40 1.28
CA LEU A 25 -46.78 -2.50 1.35
C LEU A 25 -46.67 -1.83 2.72
N ARG A 26 -47.79 -1.37 3.30
CA ARG A 26 -47.80 -0.79 4.66
C ARG A 26 -47.30 -1.80 5.70
N GLN A 27 -47.75 -3.04 5.63
CA GLN A 27 -47.30 -4.09 6.55
C GLN A 27 -45.81 -4.43 6.36
N SER A 28 -45.35 -4.57 5.12
CA SER A 28 -43.93 -4.85 4.83
C SER A 28 -43.02 -3.70 5.25
N ILE A 29 -43.44 -2.44 5.07
CA ILE A 29 -42.71 -1.25 5.54
C ILE A 29 -42.58 -1.26 7.07
N ASN A 30 -43.67 -1.52 7.80
CA ASN A 30 -43.64 -1.59 9.26
C ASN A 30 -42.70 -2.69 9.78
N ASN A 31 -42.73 -3.87 9.15
CA ASN A 31 -41.84 -4.98 9.49
C ASN A 31 -40.37 -4.64 9.20
N LEU A 32 -40.10 -3.92 8.10
CA LEU A 32 -38.76 -3.48 7.74
C LEU A 32 -38.23 -2.40 8.70
N CYS A 33 -39.09 -1.47 9.18
CA CYS A 33 -38.73 -0.50 10.22
C CYS A 33 -38.36 -1.20 11.54
N GLN A 34 -39.16 -2.18 11.99
CA GLN A 34 -38.84 -2.95 13.21
C GLN A 34 -37.51 -3.72 13.08
N LEU A 35 -37.20 -4.21 11.89
CA LEU A 35 -35.94 -4.91 11.60
C LEU A 35 -34.75 -3.93 11.60
N HIS A 36 -34.94 -2.72 11.06
CA HIS A 36 -33.94 -1.64 11.09
C HIS A 36 -33.64 -1.16 12.51
N ASP A 37 -34.65 -0.96 13.35
CA ASP A 37 -34.45 -0.50 14.74
C ASP A 37 -33.68 -1.52 15.58
N ARG A 38 -33.87 -2.82 15.31
CA ARG A 38 -33.12 -3.92 15.96
C ARG A 38 -31.67 -4.04 15.47
N TRP A 39 -31.43 -3.70 14.20
CA TRP A 39 -30.13 -3.82 13.54
C TRP A 39 -29.71 -2.47 12.97
N ARG A 40 -29.04 -1.66 13.78
CA ARG A 40 -28.51 -0.35 13.37
C ARG A 40 -27.48 -0.53 12.26
N ASP A 41 -27.95 -0.45 11.02
CA ASP A 41 -27.19 -0.71 9.81
C ASP A 41 -26.35 0.51 9.43
N ASN A 42 -25.02 0.43 9.58
CA ASN A 42 -24.08 1.51 9.23
C ASN A 42 -24.13 1.91 7.73
N SER A 43 -24.78 1.09 6.88
CA SER A 43 -24.78 1.27 5.42
C SER A 43 -25.96 2.07 4.86
N GLY A 44 -26.99 2.38 5.66
CA GLY A 44 -28.17 3.15 5.24
C GLY A 44 -29.03 2.49 4.15
N ILE A 45 -28.83 1.21 3.84
CA ILE A 45 -29.51 0.49 2.75
C ILE A 45 -30.99 0.25 3.08
N SER A 46 -31.29 -0.18 4.30
CA SER A 46 -32.65 -0.40 4.81
C SER A 46 -33.47 0.89 4.81
N ILE A 47 -32.90 2.00 5.29
CA ILE A 47 -33.52 3.34 5.28
C ILE A 47 -33.90 3.77 3.86
N ASN A 48 -32.97 3.60 2.92
CA ASN A 48 -33.19 3.96 1.53
C ASN A 48 -34.28 3.11 0.86
N LEU A 49 -34.37 1.82 1.19
CA LEU A 49 -35.43 0.95 0.70
C LEU A 49 -36.80 1.36 1.29
N ILE A 50 -36.86 1.67 2.59
CA ILE A 50 -38.07 2.17 3.26
C ILE A 50 -38.57 3.44 2.56
N ALA A 51 -37.67 4.38 2.25
CA ALA A 51 -38.03 5.61 1.55
C ALA A 51 -38.65 5.34 0.17
N GLN A 52 -38.07 4.43 -0.62
CA GLN A 52 -38.59 4.09 -1.95
C GLN A 52 -39.94 3.35 -1.90
N LEU A 53 -40.12 2.44 -0.95
CA LEU A 53 -41.40 1.75 -0.75
C LEU A 53 -42.51 2.71 -0.26
N THR A 54 -42.14 3.70 0.55
CA THR A 54 -43.05 4.76 1.01
C THR A 54 -43.49 5.65 -0.16
N ALA A 55 -42.56 6.02 -1.04
CA ALA A 55 -42.87 6.76 -2.27
C ALA A 55 -43.79 5.95 -3.21
N LEU A 56 -43.51 4.67 -3.42
CA LEU A 56 -44.37 3.78 -4.22
C LEU A 56 -45.79 3.72 -3.64
N LYS A 57 -45.92 3.55 -2.32
CA LYS A 57 -47.21 3.52 -1.64
C LYS A 57 -47.99 4.83 -1.85
N SER A 58 -47.32 5.98 -1.76
CA SER A 58 -47.93 7.29 -2.02
C SER A 58 -48.47 7.38 -3.45
N ASN A 59 -47.68 6.98 -4.45
CA ASN A 59 -48.10 7.00 -5.85
C ASN A 59 -49.27 6.05 -6.13
N LEU A 60 -49.31 4.89 -5.46
CA LEU A 60 -50.46 3.97 -5.55
C LEU A 60 -51.72 4.56 -4.92
N ASN A 61 -51.59 5.32 -3.84
CA ASN A 61 -52.72 6.02 -3.23
C ASN A 61 -53.28 7.09 -4.18
N GLU A 62 -52.43 7.92 -4.78
CA GLU A 62 -52.84 8.89 -5.80
C GLU A 62 -53.52 8.23 -7.01
N MET A 63 -53.00 7.07 -7.43
CA MET A 63 -53.59 6.31 -8.53
C MET A 63 -54.97 5.75 -8.15
N GLN A 64 -55.12 5.22 -6.94
CA GLN A 64 -56.39 4.72 -6.43
C GLN A 64 -57.44 5.83 -6.34
N ASP A 65 -57.05 7.00 -5.85
CA ASP A 65 -57.93 8.16 -5.77
C ASP A 65 -58.32 8.65 -7.16
N TRP A 66 -57.39 8.73 -8.11
CA TRP A 66 -57.72 9.08 -9.50
C TRP A 66 -58.72 8.08 -10.13
N MET A 67 -58.53 6.78 -9.91
CA MET A 67 -59.43 5.75 -10.45
C MET A 67 -60.86 5.87 -9.92
N LYS A 68 -61.06 6.36 -8.68
CA LYS A 68 -62.42 6.61 -8.13
C LYS A 68 -63.18 7.68 -8.92
N TYR A 69 -62.49 8.65 -9.52
CA TYR A 69 -63.11 9.75 -10.27
C TYR A 69 -63.26 9.48 -11.77
N ALA A 70 -62.48 8.56 -12.34
CA ALA A 70 -62.39 8.33 -13.79
C ALA A 70 -63.12 7.07 -14.31
N LEU A 71 -64.08 6.54 -13.52
CA LEU A 71 -64.75 5.24 -13.75
C LEU A 71 -65.41 5.06 -15.14
N SER A 72 -65.84 6.14 -15.78
CA SER A 72 -66.66 6.09 -17.00
C SER A 72 -65.89 6.30 -18.33
N ASP A 73 -64.58 6.58 -18.30
CA ASP A 73 -63.87 7.06 -19.51
C ASP A 73 -62.42 6.51 -19.68
N MET A 74 -62.17 5.30 -19.18
CA MET A 74 -60.85 4.68 -19.24
C MET A 74 -60.59 3.94 -20.57
N HIS A 75 -59.55 4.37 -21.29
CA HIS A 75 -59.11 3.70 -22.51
C HIS A 75 -58.65 2.25 -22.24
N PRO A 76 -59.09 1.24 -23.02
CA PRO A 76 -58.81 -0.19 -22.76
C PRO A 76 -57.32 -0.54 -22.68
N GLN A 77 -56.48 0.14 -23.46
CA GLN A 77 -55.03 -0.06 -23.43
C GLN A 77 -54.37 0.40 -22.12
N LEU A 78 -54.91 1.46 -21.49
CA LEU A 78 -54.41 1.98 -20.22
C LEU A 78 -54.77 1.01 -19.08
N LEU A 79 -55.98 0.42 -19.13
CA LEU A 79 -56.40 -0.62 -18.19
C LEU A 79 -55.47 -1.83 -18.22
N LYS A 80 -55.11 -2.32 -19.40
CA LYS A 80 -54.14 -3.43 -19.55
C LYS A 80 -52.77 -3.09 -19.02
N ASP A 81 -52.28 -1.87 -19.30
CA ASP A 81 -50.97 -1.42 -18.83
C ASP A 81 -50.92 -1.27 -17.30
N LEU A 82 -52.02 -0.87 -16.68
CA LEU A 82 -52.15 -0.73 -15.23
C LEU A 82 -52.30 -2.07 -14.52
N ASP A 83 -53.05 -3.01 -15.09
CA ASP A 83 -53.20 -4.38 -14.58
C ASP A 83 -51.86 -5.14 -14.55
N LEU A 84 -51.08 -5.01 -15.63
CA LEU A 84 -49.73 -5.58 -15.70
C LEU A 84 -48.79 -4.98 -14.65
N LEU A 85 -48.87 -3.66 -14.44
CA LEU A 85 -48.08 -2.98 -13.42
C LEU A 85 -48.46 -3.45 -12.01
N MET A 86 -49.76 -3.56 -11.70
CA MET A 86 -50.22 -4.01 -10.39
C MET A 86 -49.83 -5.46 -10.12
N THR A 87 -49.83 -6.31 -11.15
CA THR A 87 -49.31 -7.67 -11.04
C THR A 87 -47.81 -7.67 -10.73
N SER A 88 -47.03 -6.78 -11.36
CA SER A 88 -45.59 -6.67 -11.08
C SER A 88 -45.28 -6.10 -9.69
N CYS A 89 -46.06 -5.12 -9.20
CA CYS A 89 -46.00 -4.62 -7.83
C CYS A 89 -46.31 -5.73 -6.83
N SER A 90 -47.38 -6.51 -7.08
CA SER A 90 -47.77 -7.65 -6.24
C SER A 90 -46.63 -8.69 -6.12
N LEU A 91 -45.93 -8.97 -7.21
CA LEU A 91 -44.80 -9.90 -7.24
C LEU A 91 -43.58 -9.36 -6.47
N MET A 92 -43.30 -8.06 -6.57
CA MET A 92 -42.24 -7.43 -5.79
C MET A 92 -42.54 -7.49 -4.29
N ILE A 93 -43.78 -7.16 -3.89
CA ILE A 93 -44.22 -7.17 -2.50
C ILE A 93 -44.10 -8.58 -1.91
N ARG A 94 -44.50 -9.61 -2.65
CA ARG A 94 -44.31 -11.02 -2.23
C ARG A 94 -42.84 -11.36 -2.00
N ASN A 95 -41.94 -10.96 -2.89
CA ASN A 95 -40.50 -11.20 -2.70
C ASN A 95 -39.93 -10.41 -1.51
N LEU A 96 -40.47 -9.22 -1.22
CA LEU A 96 -40.12 -8.45 -0.03
C LEU A 96 -40.58 -9.15 1.25
N ASP A 97 -41.82 -9.65 1.27
CA ASP A 97 -42.37 -10.40 2.40
C ASP A 97 -41.61 -11.71 2.66
N ASP A 98 -41.25 -12.45 1.60
CA ASP A 98 -40.44 -13.66 1.70
C ASP A 98 -39.05 -13.37 2.29
N LEU A 99 -38.43 -12.26 1.88
CA LEU A 99 -37.14 -11.82 2.42
C LEU A 99 -37.26 -11.40 3.89
N LEU A 100 -38.30 -10.66 4.26
CA LEU A 100 -38.54 -10.26 5.65
C LEU A 100 -38.82 -11.47 6.55
N ALA A 101 -39.58 -12.46 6.05
CA ALA A 101 -39.83 -13.71 6.77
C ALA A 101 -38.53 -14.51 7.00
N GLN A 102 -37.62 -14.54 6.03
CA GLN A 102 -36.32 -15.22 6.15
C GLN A 102 -35.36 -14.51 7.11
N LEU A 103 -35.46 -13.19 7.22
CA LEU A 103 -34.62 -12.37 8.11
C LEU A 103 -35.18 -12.26 9.54
N ARG A 104 -36.45 -12.60 9.76
CA ARG A 104 -37.07 -12.62 11.09
C ARG A 104 -36.46 -13.77 11.92
N GLN A 105 -36.10 -13.49 13.18
CA GLN A 105 -35.53 -14.48 14.12
C GLN A 105 -36.43 -14.65 15.36
N PRO A 106 -36.48 -15.85 15.97
CA PRO A 106 -36.78 -16.01 17.39
C PRO A 106 -35.58 -15.53 18.22
N ASP A 107 -35.84 -14.81 19.31
CA ASP A 107 -34.82 -14.12 20.11
C ASP A 107 -33.78 -15.10 20.68
N HIS A 108 -32.56 -15.15 20.12
CA HIS A 108 -31.35 -15.61 20.82
C HIS A 108 -30.05 -15.07 20.19
N ASP A 109 -29.19 -14.60 21.09
CA ASP A 109 -27.76 -14.27 21.07
C ASP A 109 -27.13 -13.49 19.89
N LYS A 110 -26.56 -12.31 20.22
CA LYS A 110 -26.04 -11.31 19.27
C LYS A 110 -24.65 -11.63 18.68
N THR A 111 -24.06 -12.77 19.04
CA THR A 111 -22.63 -13.05 18.81
C THR A 111 -22.33 -14.05 17.69
N ASP A 112 -23.34 -14.60 17.01
CA ASP A 112 -23.11 -15.58 15.94
C ASP A 112 -22.73 -14.91 14.59
N TRP A 113 -21.55 -15.28 14.07
CA TRP A 113 -21.03 -14.82 12.79
C TRP A 113 -21.93 -15.21 11.60
N ALA A 114 -22.66 -16.33 11.72
CA ALA A 114 -23.61 -16.76 10.70
C ALA A 114 -24.77 -15.76 10.54
N ILE A 115 -25.13 -15.04 11.61
CA ILE A 115 -26.17 -14.01 11.60
C ILE A 115 -25.69 -12.76 10.84
N LYS A 116 -24.43 -12.34 11.02
CA LYS A 116 -23.83 -11.25 10.24
C LYS A 116 -23.80 -11.59 8.75
N LEU A 117 -23.42 -12.82 8.40
CA LEU A 117 -23.36 -13.27 7.02
C LEU A 117 -24.77 -13.37 6.39
N LYS A 118 -25.75 -13.87 7.15
CA LYS A 118 -27.18 -13.89 6.77
C LYS A 118 -27.72 -12.48 6.48
N PHE A 119 -27.38 -11.49 7.31
CA PHE A 119 -27.78 -10.10 7.10
C PHE A 119 -27.08 -9.47 5.89
N GLN A 120 -25.80 -9.76 5.67
CA GLN A 120 -25.05 -9.28 4.50
C GLN A 120 -25.58 -9.85 3.17
N VAL A 121 -25.97 -11.14 3.15
CA VAL A 121 -26.67 -11.76 2.02
C VAL A 121 -28.05 -11.13 1.81
N GLY A 122 -28.77 -10.83 2.91
CA GLY A 122 -30.03 -10.07 2.89
C GLY A 122 -29.87 -8.65 2.31
N SER A 123 -28.82 -7.92 2.67
CA SER A 123 -28.53 -6.55 2.23
C SER A 123 -28.37 -6.42 0.71
N ARG A 124 -27.73 -7.40 0.06
CA ARG A 124 -27.65 -7.46 -1.41
C ARG A 124 -29.03 -7.59 -2.06
N SER A 125 -29.92 -8.37 -1.44
CA SER A 125 -31.28 -8.57 -1.93
C SER A 125 -32.16 -7.33 -1.70
N MET A 126 -31.98 -6.65 -0.56
CA MET A 126 -32.63 -5.36 -0.25
C MET A 126 -32.25 -4.26 -1.26
N ASN A 127 -30.97 -4.18 -1.67
CA ASN A 127 -30.54 -3.24 -2.70
C ASN A 127 -31.17 -3.50 -4.08
N ARG A 128 -31.38 -4.78 -4.44
CA ARG A 128 -32.06 -5.14 -5.69
C ARG A 128 -33.56 -4.83 -5.63
N LEU A 129 -34.20 -5.07 -4.50
CA LEU A 129 -35.60 -4.67 -4.28
C LEU A 129 -35.76 -3.15 -4.34
N ARG A 130 -34.79 -2.38 -3.83
CA ARG A 130 -34.77 -0.91 -3.91
C ARG A 130 -34.79 -0.41 -5.35
N SER A 131 -33.96 -0.99 -6.22
CA SER A 131 -33.90 -0.54 -7.63
C SER A 131 -35.18 -0.86 -8.39
N VAL A 132 -35.81 -2.00 -8.11
CA VAL A 132 -37.12 -2.36 -8.67
C VAL A 132 -38.23 -1.48 -8.11
N ALA A 133 -38.25 -1.20 -6.79
CA ALA A 133 -39.22 -0.31 -6.16
C ALA A 133 -39.17 1.12 -6.76
N LYS A 134 -37.96 1.64 -7.01
CA LYS A 134 -37.77 2.94 -7.67
C LYS A 134 -38.36 2.94 -9.08
N ARG A 135 -38.00 1.97 -9.93
CA ARG A 135 -38.51 1.89 -11.30
C ARG A 135 -40.03 1.71 -11.37
N GLN A 136 -40.61 0.96 -10.42
CA GLN A 136 -42.06 0.82 -10.30
C GLN A 136 -42.73 2.13 -9.87
N THR A 137 -42.10 2.89 -8.97
CA THR A 137 -42.55 4.23 -8.58
C THR A 137 -42.59 5.17 -9.78
N ASP A 138 -41.51 5.17 -10.58
CA ASP A 138 -41.39 5.94 -11.81
C ASP A 138 -42.47 5.51 -12.83
N ALA A 139 -42.69 4.20 -12.99
CA ALA A 139 -43.69 3.66 -13.91
C ALA A 139 -45.14 4.02 -13.52
N VAL A 140 -45.47 3.99 -12.21
CA VAL A 140 -46.77 4.46 -11.69
C VAL A 140 -46.92 5.95 -11.96
N SER A 141 -45.89 6.77 -11.68
CA SER A 141 -45.97 8.22 -11.92
C SER A 141 -46.15 8.58 -13.40
N LEU A 142 -45.49 7.86 -14.31
CA LEU A 142 -45.60 8.08 -15.75
C LEU A 142 -46.99 7.68 -16.27
N LEU A 143 -47.59 6.63 -15.71
CA LEU A 143 -48.97 6.27 -16.04
C LEU A 143 -49.97 7.28 -15.50
N LEU A 144 -49.78 7.74 -14.27
CA LEU A 144 -50.61 8.78 -13.68
C LEU A 144 -50.49 10.12 -14.45
N ALA A 145 -49.30 10.46 -14.94
CA ALA A 145 -49.10 11.59 -15.85
C ALA A 145 -49.81 11.36 -17.21
N ALA A 146 -49.69 10.16 -17.79
CA ALA A 146 -50.37 9.80 -19.03
C ALA A 146 -51.91 9.82 -18.90
N CYS A 147 -52.44 9.55 -17.70
CA CYS A 147 -53.86 9.69 -17.36
C CYS A 147 -54.32 11.15 -17.30
N LYS A 148 -53.44 12.07 -16.91
CA LYS A 148 -53.71 13.52 -16.79
C LYS A 148 -53.42 14.30 -18.08
N CYS A 149 -52.82 13.69 -19.10
CA CYS A 149 -52.50 14.35 -20.37
C CYS A 149 -53.68 14.38 -21.34
N HIS A 150 -54.06 15.58 -21.79
CA HIS A 150 -55.13 15.79 -22.78
C HIS A 150 -54.67 15.64 -24.24
N THR A 151 -53.36 15.67 -24.52
CA THR A 151 -52.81 15.55 -25.88
C THR A 151 -52.44 14.10 -26.22
N THR A 152 -52.92 13.61 -27.36
CA THR A 152 -52.75 12.21 -27.78
C THR A 152 -51.29 11.83 -28.07
N ALA A 153 -50.48 12.76 -28.57
CA ALA A 153 -49.06 12.56 -28.87
C ALA A 153 -48.21 12.41 -27.58
N GLN A 154 -48.39 13.30 -26.59
CA GLN A 154 -47.65 13.22 -25.32
C GLN A 154 -48.06 11.97 -24.52
N ARG A 155 -49.35 11.63 -24.51
CA ARG A 155 -49.86 10.39 -23.89
C ARG A 155 -49.20 9.13 -24.47
N LYS A 156 -49.04 9.04 -25.80
CA LYS A 156 -48.36 7.90 -26.45
C LYS A 156 -46.88 7.79 -26.03
N ILE A 157 -46.17 8.91 -25.93
CA ILE A 157 -44.75 8.94 -25.50
C ILE A 157 -44.60 8.48 -24.04
N LEU A 158 -45.45 8.97 -23.14
CA LEU A 158 -45.44 8.58 -21.72
C LEU A 158 -45.77 7.10 -21.53
N LEU A 159 -46.76 6.59 -22.26
CA LEU A 159 -47.09 5.16 -22.26
C LEU A 159 -45.95 4.30 -22.79
N HIS A 160 -45.24 4.75 -23.83
CA HIS A 160 -44.09 4.03 -24.37
C HIS A 160 -42.94 3.96 -23.36
N LYS A 161 -42.59 5.08 -22.71
CA LYS A 161 -41.56 5.13 -21.65
C LYS A 161 -41.92 4.22 -20.48
N SER A 162 -43.18 4.24 -20.04
CA SER A 162 -43.69 3.36 -18.98
C SER A 162 -43.57 1.87 -19.34
N ARG A 163 -43.83 1.50 -20.60
CA ARG A 163 -43.65 0.11 -21.10
C ARG A 163 -42.19 -0.32 -21.15
N GLN A 164 -41.28 0.58 -21.52
CA GLN A 164 -39.84 0.30 -21.53
C GLN A 164 -39.33 -0.02 -20.12
N ILE A 165 -39.70 0.80 -19.13
CA ILE A 165 -39.37 0.56 -17.72
C ILE A 165 -39.94 -0.78 -17.24
N ARG A 166 -41.20 -1.10 -17.59
CA ARG A 166 -41.82 -2.40 -17.26
C ARG A 166 -41.10 -3.60 -17.88
N LYS A 167 -40.58 -3.46 -19.11
CA LYS A 167 -39.82 -4.53 -19.77
C LYS A 167 -38.53 -4.82 -19.00
N GLU A 168 -37.80 -3.79 -18.59
CA GLU A 168 -36.60 -3.90 -17.75
C GLU A 168 -36.93 -4.48 -16.36
N ASP A 169 -38.06 -4.07 -15.77
CA ASP A 169 -38.54 -4.61 -14.49
C ASP A 169 -38.90 -6.09 -14.57
N SER A 170 -39.48 -6.57 -15.67
CA SER A 170 -39.81 -8.00 -15.82
C SER A 170 -38.56 -8.90 -15.77
N SER A 171 -37.45 -8.44 -16.38
CA SER A 171 -36.16 -9.13 -16.33
C SER A 171 -35.52 -9.06 -14.94
N SER A 172 -35.67 -7.92 -14.26
CA SER A 172 -35.19 -7.70 -12.89
C SER A 172 -35.99 -8.50 -11.85
N LEU A 173 -37.30 -8.66 -12.05
CA LEU A 173 -38.17 -9.49 -11.20
C LEU A 173 -37.88 -10.98 -11.40
N ASN A 174 -37.65 -11.43 -12.64
CA ASN A 174 -37.26 -12.82 -12.91
C ASN A 174 -35.90 -13.17 -12.29
N THR A 175 -34.94 -12.23 -12.31
CA THR A 175 -33.66 -12.42 -11.62
C THR A 175 -33.81 -12.35 -10.11
N LEU A 176 -34.68 -11.50 -9.56
CA LEU A 176 -35.04 -11.48 -8.14
C LEU A 176 -35.67 -12.80 -7.67
N VAL A 177 -36.61 -13.36 -8.42
CA VAL A 177 -37.27 -14.64 -8.08
C VAL A 177 -36.29 -15.84 -8.16
N ARG A 178 -35.36 -15.83 -9.12
CA ARG A 178 -34.30 -16.85 -9.20
C ARG A 178 -33.29 -16.72 -8.05
N THR A 179 -32.92 -15.50 -7.72
CA THR A 179 -31.92 -15.23 -6.66
C THR A 179 -32.51 -15.35 -5.26
N SER A 180 -33.81 -15.10 -5.06
CA SER A 180 -34.49 -15.33 -3.77
C SER A 180 -34.55 -16.81 -3.39
N ARG A 181 -34.66 -17.72 -4.37
CA ARG A 181 -34.56 -19.18 -4.14
C ARG A 181 -33.17 -19.62 -3.68
N TRP A 182 -32.13 -19.12 -4.35
CA TRP A 182 -30.73 -19.41 -4.00
C TRP A 182 -30.32 -18.78 -2.67
N ASN A 183 -30.69 -17.52 -2.45
CA ASN A 183 -30.44 -16.80 -1.20
C ASN A 183 -31.24 -17.43 -0.05
N GLY A 184 -32.46 -17.89 -0.28
CA GLY A 184 -33.26 -18.61 0.70
C GLY A 184 -32.67 -19.97 1.08
N GLN A 185 -32.09 -20.71 0.13
CA GLN A 185 -31.34 -21.94 0.42
C GLN A 185 -30.04 -21.67 1.19
N ALA A 186 -29.29 -20.63 0.82
CA ALA A 186 -28.08 -20.22 1.55
C ALA A 186 -28.41 -19.76 2.98
N ILE A 187 -29.50 -18.99 3.16
CA ILE A 187 -29.96 -18.54 4.48
C ILE A 187 -30.44 -19.72 5.34
N LYS A 188 -31.13 -20.71 4.75
CA LYS A 188 -31.51 -21.95 5.45
C LYS A 188 -30.28 -22.78 5.82
N ALA A 189 -29.33 -22.96 4.90
CA ALA A 189 -28.08 -23.66 5.17
C ALA A 189 -27.27 -22.98 6.28
N LEU A 190 -27.19 -21.65 6.29
CA LEU A 190 -26.54 -20.88 7.37
C LEU A 190 -27.28 -20.99 8.70
N THR A 191 -28.62 -21.09 8.68
CA THR A 191 -29.44 -21.28 9.89
C THR A 191 -29.26 -22.71 10.45
N GLU A 192 -29.19 -23.72 9.59
CA GLU A 192 -28.86 -25.11 9.97
C GLU A 192 -27.41 -25.23 10.46
N LEU A 193 -26.47 -24.55 9.81
CA LEU A 193 -25.06 -24.49 10.23
C LEU A 193 -24.93 -23.83 11.61
N SER A 194 -25.68 -22.76 11.87
CA SER A 194 -25.74 -22.12 13.19
C SER A 194 -26.23 -23.10 14.27
N ARG A 195 -27.33 -23.84 14.00
CA ARG A 195 -27.84 -24.88 14.90
C ARG A 195 -26.84 -26.02 15.10
N MET A 196 -26.13 -26.41 14.05
CA MET A 196 -25.07 -27.42 14.08
C MET A 196 -23.85 -26.97 14.90
N ILE A 197 -23.44 -25.70 14.76
CA ILE A 197 -22.34 -25.10 15.54
C ILE A 197 -22.74 -25.00 17.02
N GLN A 198 -23.99 -24.67 17.34
CA GLN A 198 -24.47 -24.71 18.72
C GLN A 198 -24.48 -26.13 19.30
N TRP A 199 -24.90 -27.12 18.51
CA TRP A 199 -24.83 -28.53 18.90
C TRP A 199 -23.38 -29.02 19.07
N PHE A 200 -22.46 -28.59 18.21
CA PHE A 200 -21.03 -28.90 18.36
C PHE A 200 -20.41 -28.19 19.57
N ARG A 201 -20.78 -26.94 19.88
CA ARG A 201 -20.37 -26.27 21.13
C ARG A 201 -20.87 -27.03 22.36
N PHE A 202 -22.11 -27.53 22.33
CA PHE A 202 -22.69 -28.36 23.38
C PHE A 202 -21.94 -29.68 23.56
N LEU A 203 -21.62 -30.38 22.45
CA LEU A 203 -20.84 -31.61 22.47
C LEU A 203 -19.39 -31.42 22.92
N PHE A 204 -18.75 -30.33 22.47
CA PHE A 204 -17.37 -30.01 22.84
C PHE A 204 -17.26 -29.68 24.33
N TYR A 205 -18.27 -28.99 24.88
CA TYR A 205 -18.39 -28.70 26.31
C TYR A 205 -18.56 -29.97 27.17
N ILE A 206 -19.44 -30.89 26.78
CA ILE A 206 -19.63 -32.19 27.46
C ILE A 206 -18.31 -32.99 27.48
N LYS A 207 -17.54 -32.92 26.39
CA LYS A 207 -16.31 -33.71 26.23
C LYS A 207 -15.10 -33.13 26.96
N LEU A 208 -15.05 -31.81 27.18
CA LEU A 208 -13.90 -31.13 27.79
C LEU A 208 -13.93 -31.09 29.33
N PHE A 209 -15.11 -31.02 29.98
CA PHE A 209 -15.18 -30.71 31.42
C PHE A 209 -15.66 -31.82 32.37
N ARG A 210 -16.15 -32.99 31.89
CA ARG A 210 -16.63 -34.12 32.73
C ARG A 210 -17.32 -33.67 34.05
N ARG A 211 -18.31 -32.76 33.97
CA ARG A 211 -19.11 -32.29 35.12
C ARG A 211 -20.60 -32.30 34.77
N GLY A 212 -21.44 -32.63 35.74
CA GLY A 212 -22.88 -32.85 35.59
C GLY A 212 -23.71 -31.59 35.32
N PRO A 213 -24.98 -31.72 34.92
CA PRO A 213 -25.70 -30.74 34.10
C PRO A 213 -26.59 -29.76 34.90
N GLU A 214 -26.09 -29.07 35.94
CA GLU A 214 -26.98 -28.20 36.76
C GLU A 214 -26.54 -26.76 37.07
N GLU A 215 -25.42 -26.25 36.55
CA GLU A 215 -25.09 -24.82 36.77
C GLU A 215 -24.87 -24.11 35.43
N THR A 216 -25.76 -23.14 35.14
CA THR A 216 -25.59 -22.22 34.00
C THR A 216 -24.39 -21.30 34.27
N PRO A 217 -23.45 -21.15 33.33
CA PRO A 217 -22.23 -20.37 33.55
C PRO A 217 -22.55 -18.91 33.87
N ASN A 218 -21.78 -18.32 34.78
CA ASN A 218 -21.90 -16.90 35.11
C ASN A 218 -21.40 -16.03 33.93
N GLU A 219 -21.88 -14.79 33.80
CA GLU A 219 -21.48 -13.85 32.74
C GLU A 219 -19.96 -13.66 32.68
N GLN A 220 -19.30 -13.71 33.85
CA GLN A 220 -17.84 -13.67 33.98
C GLN A 220 -17.13 -14.82 33.23
N GLU A 221 -17.66 -16.04 33.32
CA GLU A 221 -17.05 -17.23 32.71
C GLU A 221 -17.17 -17.22 31.17
N TYR A 222 -18.25 -16.61 30.65
CA TYR A 222 -18.39 -16.36 29.22
C TYR A 222 -17.38 -15.34 28.70
N LEU A 223 -17.13 -14.28 29.47
CA LEU A 223 -16.11 -13.28 29.13
C LEU A 223 -14.70 -13.88 29.17
N ASP A 224 -14.40 -14.73 30.16
CA ASP A 224 -13.11 -15.40 30.29
C ASP A 224 -12.86 -16.39 29.14
N ALA A 225 -13.87 -17.17 28.72
CA ALA A 225 -13.77 -18.06 27.57
C ALA A 225 -13.58 -17.28 26.25
N ALA A 226 -14.30 -16.16 26.07
CA ALA A 226 -14.14 -15.30 24.89
C ALA A 226 -12.76 -14.61 24.87
N ALA A 227 -12.24 -14.22 26.02
CA ALA A 227 -10.89 -13.67 26.16
C ALA A 227 -9.83 -14.72 25.82
N THR A 228 -10.00 -15.96 26.31
CA THR A 228 -9.09 -17.08 26.01
C THR A 228 -9.05 -17.38 24.51
N MET A 229 -10.21 -17.47 23.84
CA MET A 229 -10.26 -17.68 22.39
C MET A 229 -9.63 -16.54 21.59
N ARG A 230 -9.78 -15.29 22.04
CA ARG A 230 -9.09 -14.14 21.42
C ARG A 230 -7.59 -14.22 21.63
N SER A 231 -7.13 -14.59 22.84
CA SER A 231 -5.72 -14.80 23.14
C SER A 231 -5.14 -15.86 22.23
N GLU A 232 -5.77 -17.04 22.13
CA GLU A 232 -5.32 -18.12 21.25
C GLU A 232 -5.32 -17.74 19.76
N ALA A 233 -6.26 -16.90 19.31
CA ALA A 233 -6.26 -16.38 17.94
C ALA A 233 -5.11 -15.40 17.70
N ILE A 234 -4.81 -14.54 18.68
CA ILE A 234 -3.66 -13.64 18.65
C ILE A 234 -2.36 -14.46 18.66
N ASP A 235 -2.24 -15.45 19.54
CA ASP A 235 -1.06 -16.31 19.65
C ASP A 235 -0.79 -17.04 18.34
N ARG A 236 -1.83 -17.59 17.69
CA ARG A 236 -1.69 -18.20 16.35
C ARG A 236 -1.28 -17.19 15.27
N ALA A 237 -1.81 -15.97 15.31
CA ALA A 237 -1.42 -14.92 14.37
C ALA A 237 0.05 -14.50 14.60
N LEU A 238 0.47 -14.35 15.86
CA LEU A 238 1.83 -14.05 16.24
C LEU A 238 2.81 -15.17 15.86
N GLU A 239 2.41 -16.44 15.99
CA GLU A 239 3.19 -17.59 15.51
C GLU A 239 3.35 -17.54 13.99
N ALA A 240 2.27 -17.28 13.25
CA ALA A 240 2.33 -17.13 11.79
C ALA A 240 3.24 -15.97 11.38
N ASP A 241 3.07 -14.79 11.97
CA ASP A 241 3.91 -13.61 11.73
C ASP A 241 5.37 -13.89 12.08
N ALA A 242 5.65 -14.58 13.20
CA ALA A 242 6.99 -14.97 13.59
C ALA A 242 7.63 -15.93 12.57
N THR A 243 6.87 -16.87 12.00
CA THR A 243 7.39 -17.75 10.94
C THR A 243 7.69 -17.00 9.65
N MET A 244 6.85 -16.03 9.27
CA MET A 244 7.08 -15.17 8.10
C MET A 244 8.33 -14.30 8.30
N LEU A 245 8.43 -13.62 9.44
CA LEU A 245 9.58 -12.78 9.79
C LEU A 245 10.91 -13.56 9.86
N ARG A 246 10.87 -14.86 10.17
CA ARG A 246 12.05 -15.74 10.14
C ARG A 246 12.49 -16.12 8.72
N ARG A 247 11.55 -16.19 7.77
CA ARG A 247 11.82 -16.52 6.36
C ARG A 247 12.20 -15.28 5.54
N GLU A 248 11.86 -14.09 6.03
CA GLU A 248 12.14 -12.81 5.40
C GLU A 248 13.65 -12.60 5.18
N THR A 249 14.02 -12.31 3.93
CA THR A 249 15.38 -12.00 3.51
C THR A 249 15.66 -10.52 3.71
N LYS A 250 16.24 -10.18 4.86
CA LYS A 250 16.57 -8.79 5.19
C LYS A 250 17.82 -8.32 4.45
N LEU A 251 17.67 -7.28 3.63
CA LEU A 251 18.76 -6.61 2.91
C LEU A 251 18.88 -5.17 3.37
N VAL A 252 20.10 -4.74 3.63
CA VAL A 252 20.35 -3.40 4.15
C VAL A 252 21.24 -2.64 3.16
N LEU A 253 20.68 -1.63 2.52
CA LEU A 253 21.35 -0.79 1.53
C LEU A 253 22.11 0.34 2.21
N MET A 254 23.37 0.45 1.83
CA MET A 254 24.35 1.38 2.38
C MET A 254 25.18 1.96 1.24
N GLY A 255 25.76 3.13 1.49
CA GLY A 255 26.65 3.80 0.54
C GLY A 255 26.57 5.31 0.69
N GLN A 256 27.54 6.00 0.11
CA GLN A 256 27.57 7.46 0.09
C GLN A 256 26.41 8.05 -0.73
N VAL A 257 26.28 9.38 -0.68
CA VAL A 257 25.34 10.11 -1.53
C VAL A 257 25.74 9.89 -3.00
N ASN A 258 24.77 9.64 -3.89
CA ASN A 258 24.97 9.37 -5.33
C ASN A 258 25.66 8.05 -5.68
N SER A 259 25.91 7.16 -4.72
CA SER A 259 26.54 5.86 -4.98
C SER A 259 25.68 4.87 -5.80
N GLY A 260 24.40 5.20 -6.03
CA GLY A 260 23.43 4.36 -6.74
C GLY A 260 22.51 3.54 -5.85
N LYS A 261 22.53 3.71 -4.51
CA LYS A 261 21.62 3.00 -3.60
C LYS A 261 20.15 3.31 -3.85
N GLU A 262 19.80 4.59 -4.06
CA GLU A 262 18.43 5.00 -4.39
C GLU A 262 18.00 4.39 -5.72
N LEU A 263 18.89 4.37 -6.70
CA LEU A 263 18.64 3.81 -8.02
C LEU A 263 18.26 2.32 -7.92
N ILE A 264 19.06 1.51 -7.23
CA ILE A 264 18.78 0.08 -7.02
C ILE A 264 17.44 -0.11 -6.36
N MET A 265 17.16 0.60 -5.26
CA MET A 265 15.91 0.44 -4.54
C MET A 265 14.69 0.75 -5.42
N ARG A 266 14.76 1.81 -6.24
CA ARG A 266 13.67 2.18 -7.15
C ARG A 266 13.54 1.21 -8.33
N GLN A 267 14.65 0.73 -8.89
CA GLN A 267 14.63 -0.31 -9.92
C GLN A 267 13.97 -1.59 -9.39
N MET A 268 14.30 -2.02 -8.16
CA MET A 268 13.65 -3.17 -7.53
C MET A 268 12.15 -2.94 -7.28
N LYS A 269 11.74 -1.73 -6.88
CA LYS A 269 10.32 -1.37 -6.73
C LYS A 269 9.56 -1.51 -8.05
N VAL A 270 10.18 -1.08 -9.16
CA VAL A 270 9.57 -1.15 -10.50
C VAL A 270 9.55 -2.57 -11.05
N LEU A 271 10.61 -3.35 -10.84
CA LEU A 271 10.72 -4.69 -11.40
C LEU A 271 9.93 -5.76 -10.61
N TYR A 272 9.88 -5.64 -9.29
CA TYR A 272 9.40 -6.73 -8.43
C TYR A 272 8.29 -6.34 -7.44
N ALA A 273 7.89 -5.08 -7.39
CA ALA A 273 6.77 -4.60 -6.56
C ALA A 273 5.69 -3.92 -7.42
N GLU A 274 4.85 -3.08 -6.81
CA GLU A 274 3.73 -2.40 -7.47
C GLU A 274 4.14 -1.23 -8.39
N GLY A 275 5.44 -1.00 -8.59
CA GLY A 275 5.97 0.10 -9.41
C GLY A 275 5.56 1.48 -8.91
N TYR A 276 5.38 2.44 -9.83
CA TYR A 276 4.90 3.78 -9.50
C TYR A 276 3.56 4.09 -10.20
N PRO A 277 2.43 4.05 -9.49
CA PRO A 277 1.13 4.40 -10.07
C PRO A 277 1.12 5.87 -10.51
N ARG A 278 0.30 6.19 -11.53
CA ARG A 278 0.27 7.51 -12.16
C ARG A 278 0.14 8.66 -11.15
N ASP A 279 -0.69 8.49 -10.13
CA ASP A 279 -0.93 9.52 -9.11
C ASP A 279 0.31 9.78 -8.23
N GLU A 280 1.13 8.75 -7.97
CA GLU A 280 2.43 8.91 -7.28
C GLU A 280 3.45 9.58 -8.21
N ARG A 281 3.46 9.23 -9.50
CA ARG A 281 4.41 9.77 -10.48
C ARG A 281 4.31 11.28 -10.66
N ILE A 282 3.11 11.85 -10.58
CA ILE A 282 2.88 13.30 -10.68
C ILE A 282 3.64 14.06 -9.58
N GLN A 283 3.83 13.47 -8.40
CA GLN A 283 4.53 14.10 -7.28
C GLN A 283 6.03 14.30 -7.56
N TYR A 284 6.60 13.53 -8.50
CA TYR A 284 8.00 13.64 -8.90
C TYR A 284 8.24 14.68 -10.00
N LEU A 285 7.19 15.30 -10.56
CA LEU A 285 7.31 16.27 -11.66
C LEU A 285 8.32 17.38 -11.35
N TYR A 286 8.16 18.00 -10.19
CA TYR A 286 9.06 19.07 -9.74
C TYR A 286 10.50 18.57 -9.58
N ALA A 287 10.70 17.36 -9.06
CA ALA A 287 12.03 16.80 -8.86
C ALA A 287 12.75 16.52 -10.19
N VAL A 288 12.03 16.03 -11.21
CA VAL A 288 12.60 15.82 -12.55
C VAL A 288 12.97 17.16 -13.19
N ARG A 289 12.06 18.13 -13.19
CA ARG A 289 12.33 19.46 -13.75
C ARG A 289 13.47 20.19 -13.03
N SER A 290 13.55 20.06 -11.71
CA SER A 290 14.68 20.58 -10.93
C SER A 290 16.01 19.94 -11.35
N THR A 291 16.02 18.64 -11.64
CA THR A 291 17.22 17.93 -12.12
C THR A 291 17.63 18.40 -13.52
N VAL A 292 16.67 18.63 -14.40
CA VAL A 292 16.93 19.27 -15.70
C VAL A 292 17.49 20.67 -15.53
N ARG A 293 16.97 21.47 -14.59
CA ARG A 293 17.52 22.80 -14.32
C ARG A 293 18.97 22.75 -13.87
N LEU A 294 19.34 21.78 -13.01
CA LEU A 294 20.73 21.55 -12.62
C LEU A 294 21.61 21.16 -13.83
N LEU A 295 21.07 20.37 -14.77
CA LEU A 295 21.75 20.06 -16.02
C LEU A 295 22.03 21.35 -16.83
N LEU A 296 21.05 22.25 -16.96
CA LEU A 296 21.23 23.52 -17.66
C LEU A 296 22.34 24.37 -17.02
N HIS A 297 22.33 24.50 -15.68
CA HIS A 297 23.39 25.19 -14.95
C HIS A 297 24.77 24.56 -15.22
N SER A 298 24.88 23.24 -15.17
CA SER A 298 26.15 22.54 -15.40
C SER A 298 26.69 22.74 -16.81
N ILE A 299 25.80 22.77 -17.83
CA ILE A 299 26.17 23.10 -19.21
C ILE A 299 26.71 24.53 -19.28
N ILE A 300 26.03 25.48 -18.63
CA ILE A 300 26.42 26.90 -18.63
C ILE A 300 27.79 27.07 -17.96
N ASP A 301 27.99 26.47 -16.79
CA ASP A 301 29.23 26.58 -16.03
C ASP A 301 30.40 25.94 -16.79
N LEU A 302 30.20 24.77 -17.41
CA LEU A 302 31.21 24.13 -18.27
C LEU A 302 31.66 25.06 -19.41
N ILE A 303 30.72 25.73 -20.08
CA ILE A 303 31.05 26.63 -21.19
C ILE A 303 31.76 27.89 -20.69
N LYS A 304 31.35 28.45 -19.54
CA LYS A 304 31.98 29.63 -18.93
C LYS A 304 33.42 29.35 -18.51
N ASP A 305 33.65 28.24 -17.81
CA ASP A 305 34.95 27.93 -17.20
C ASP A 305 35.99 27.50 -18.24
N THR A 306 35.57 26.81 -19.29
CA THR A 306 36.49 26.39 -20.36
C THR A 306 36.88 27.52 -21.32
N GLY A 307 36.15 28.66 -21.31
CA GLY A 307 36.48 29.84 -22.11
C GLY A 307 36.43 29.61 -23.63
N ILE A 308 35.69 28.60 -24.09
CA ILE A 308 35.75 28.19 -25.50
C ILE A 308 34.99 29.15 -26.39
N ASN A 309 35.62 29.51 -27.50
CA ASN A 309 35.01 30.33 -28.53
C ASN A 309 34.04 29.46 -29.34
N LEU A 310 32.82 29.33 -28.83
CA LEU A 310 31.74 28.62 -29.51
C LEU A 310 31.47 29.26 -30.89
N PRO A 311 31.11 28.47 -31.92
CA PRO A 311 30.52 28.99 -33.15
C PRO A 311 29.37 29.97 -32.86
N GLN A 312 29.15 30.95 -33.74
CA GLN A 312 28.16 32.00 -33.53
C GLN A 312 26.76 31.47 -33.20
N ASP A 313 26.35 30.37 -33.83
CA ASP A 313 25.06 29.71 -33.60
C ASP A 313 24.96 29.16 -32.16
N LEU A 314 26.03 28.52 -31.66
CA LEU A 314 26.07 27.99 -30.29
C LEU A 314 26.20 29.09 -29.22
N LYS A 315 26.73 30.28 -29.58
CA LYS A 315 26.70 31.44 -28.67
C LYS A 315 25.27 31.94 -28.44
N GLN A 316 24.43 31.91 -29.48
CA GLN A 316 23.03 32.26 -29.35
C GLN A 316 22.28 31.25 -28.49
N ASP A 317 22.52 29.95 -28.71
CA ASP A 317 21.96 28.88 -27.87
C ASP A 317 22.39 29.02 -26.40
N PHE A 318 23.67 29.35 -26.14
CA PHE A 318 24.17 29.62 -24.79
C PHE A 318 23.46 30.83 -24.13
N ALA A 319 23.23 31.92 -24.87
CA ALA A 319 22.51 33.08 -24.36
C ALA A 319 21.05 32.74 -24.01
N VAL A 320 20.40 31.88 -24.80
CA VAL A 320 19.04 31.37 -24.52
C VAL A 320 19.04 30.55 -23.22
N LEU A 321 20.03 29.68 -23.00
CA LEU A 321 20.12 28.92 -21.76
C LEU A 321 20.34 29.82 -20.53
N LEU A 322 21.14 30.88 -20.67
CA LEU A 322 21.36 31.84 -19.59
C LEU A 322 20.06 32.56 -19.21
N ASP A 323 19.31 33.06 -20.21
CA ASP A 323 18.01 33.70 -19.99
C ASP A 323 17.00 32.71 -19.38
N GLU A 324 16.92 31.48 -19.90
CA GLU A 324 16.06 30.42 -19.34
C GLU A 324 16.32 30.21 -17.84
N VAL A 325 17.60 30.19 -17.48
CA VAL A 325 18.05 29.94 -16.10
C VAL A 325 17.81 31.13 -15.18
N GLU A 326 17.77 32.35 -15.69
CA GLU A 326 17.59 33.57 -14.91
C GLU A 326 16.12 34.00 -14.80
N THR A 327 15.32 33.84 -15.87
CA THR A 327 13.99 34.46 -15.97
C THR A 327 12.83 33.47 -15.91
N VAL A 328 13.04 32.20 -16.29
CA VAL A 328 11.98 31.20 -16.36
C VAL A 328 11.87 30.41 -15.06
N ASP A 329 10.64 30.27 -14.56
CA ASP A 329 10.32 29.48 -13.37
C ASP A 329 10.65 27.99 -13.54
N LEU A 330 11.10 27.35 -12.45
CA LEU A 330 11.44 25.92 -12.36
C LEU A 330 10.31 24.98 -12.82
N SER A 331 9.07 25.46 -12.81
CA SER A 331 7.91 24.68 -13.24
C SER A 331 7.81 24.53 -14.76
N ARG A 332 8.56 25.29 -15.57
CA ARG A 332 8.48 25.28 -17.03
C ARG A 332 9.86 25.19 -17.67
N ILE A 333 9.89 24.68 -18.90
CA ILE A 333 11.08 24.64 -19.75
C ILE A 333 10.63 25.17 -21.11
N THR A 334 11.26 26.23 -21.62
CA THR A 334 10.84 26.80 -22.90
C THR A 334 11.27 25.93 -24.08
N PRO A 335 10.51 25.92 -25.19
CA PRO A 335 10.92 25.22 -26.41
C PRO A 335 12.24 25.75 -26.99
N ALA A 336 12.61 27.00 -26.70
CA ALA A 336 13.88 27.57 -27.11
C ALA A 336 15.05 26.93 -26.35
N ALA A 337 14.92 26.75 -25.03
CA ALA A 337 15.90 26.05 -24.22
C ALA A 337 16.07 24.58 -24.64
N VAL A 338 14.98 23.88 -24.99
CA VAL A 338 15.05 22.50 -25.51
C VAL A 338 15.94 22.43 -26.75
N ARG A 339 15.68 23.29 -27.76
CA ARG A 339 16.49 23.32 -28.98
C ARG A 339 17.95 23.69 -28.72
N ALA A 340 18.17 24.65 -27.83
CA ALA A 340 19.52 25.07 -27.45
C ALA A 340 20.32 23.91 -26.82
N VAL A 341 19.72 23.14 -25.92
CA VAL A 341 20.37 21.93 -25.36
C VAL A 341 20.59 20.88 -26.44
N GLU A 342 19.61 20.60 -27.31
CA GLU A 342 19.78 19.61 -28.39
C GLU A 342 20.94 19.96 -29.34
N HIS A 343 21.06 21.23 -29.72
CA HIS A 343 22.16 21.72 -30.55
C HIS A 343 23.51 21.67 -29.83
N LEU A 344 23.57 22.12 -28.57
CA LEU A 344 24.80 22.08 -27.77
C LEU A 344 25.23 20.63 -27.53
N TRP A 345 24.32 19.74 -27.15
CA TRP A 345 24.63 18.35 -26.81
C TRP A 345 25.07 17.52 -28.03
N SER A 346 24.57 17.84 -29.23
CA SER A 346 24.99 17.22 -30.49
C SER A 346 26.29 17.79 -31.07
N SER A 347 26.78 18.92 -30.54
CA SER A 347 28.03 19.54 -31.00
C SER A 347 29.25 18.70 -30.63
N PRO A 348 30.14 18.37 -31.60
CA PRO A 348 31.39 17.67 -31.32
C PRO A 348 32.30 18.45 -30.35
N ALA A 349 32.26 19.78 -30.42
CA ALA A 349 33.01 20.66 -29.52
C ALA A 349 32.56 20.46 -28.07
N PHE A 350 31.25 20.48 -27.82
CA PHE A 350 30.70 20.27 -26.49
C PHE A 350 30.92 18.85 -25.97
N SER A 351 30.69 17.83 -26.81
CA SER A 351 30.90 16.42 -26.43
C SER A 351 32.34 16.15 -25.97
N THR A 352 33.32 16.72 -26.68
CA THR A 352 34.74 16.61 -26.30
C THR A 352 35.01 17.24 -24.93
N LEU A 353 34.35 18.35 -24.61
CA LEU A 353 34.50 19.03 -23.31
C LEU A 353 33.82 18.28 -22.20
N PHE A 354 32.60 17.80 -22.43
CA PHE A 354 31.85 17.02 -21.47
C PHE A 354 32.63 15.76 -21.05
N VAL A 355 33.29 15.09 -22.00
CA VAL A 355 34.10 13.89 -21.71
C VAL A 355 35.41 14.23 -21.01
N LYS A 356 36.06 15.35 -21.37
CA LYS A 356 37.39 15.69 -20.82
C LYS A 356 37.33 16.43 -19.49
N ASN A 357 36.26 17.17 -19.22
CA ASN A 357 36.15 17.97 -18.02
C ASN A 357 35.41 17.21 -16.91
N PHE A 358 36.16 16.83 -15.88
CA PHE A 358 35.63 16.15 -14.70
C PHE A 358 35.44 17.08 -13.49
N GLU A 359 35.83 18.35 -13.61
CA GLU A 359 35.75 19.35 -12.53
C GLU A 359 34.31 19.86 -12.33
N ILE A 360 33.52 19.93 -13.39
CA ILE A 360 32.13 20.38 -13.32
C ILE A 360 31.22 19.22 -12.91
N ASP A 361 30.40 19.47 -11.89
CA ASP A 361 29.46 18.51 -11.36
C ASP A 361 28.16 18.46 -12.17
N PHE A 362 28.17 17.68 -13.23
CA PHE A 362 26.94 17.30 -13.93
C PHE A 362 26.06 16.36 -13.08
N PRO A 363 24.72 16.47 -13.20
CA PRO A 363 23.83 15.44 -12.68
C PRO A 363 24.23 14.04 -13.19
N GLN A 364 24.16 13.03 -12.31
CA GLN A 364 24.69 11.69 -12.57
C GLN A 364 24.17 11.04 -13.87
N TYR A 365 22.93 11.35 -14.27
CA TYR A 365 22.32 10.85 -15.51
C TYR A 365 22.05 11.98 -16.51
N ALA A 366 22.95 12.95 -16.59
CA ALA A 366 22.88 14.08 -17.51
C ALA A 366 22.59 13.68 -18.98
N PRO A 367 23.26 12.66 -19.57
CA PRO A 367 22.96 12.24 -20.94
C PRO A 367 21.50 11.83 -21.17
N TYR A 368 20.91 11.12 -20.20
CA TYR A 368 19.50 10.72 -20.26
C TYR A 368 18.58 11.94 -20.26
N TYR A 369 18.79 12.87 -19.32
CA TYR A 369 17.95 14.07 -19.23
C TYR A 369 18.11 15.01 -20.43
N ALA A 370 19.30 15.08 -21.03
CA ALA A 370 19.53 15.85 -22.25
C ALA A 370 18.76 15.26 -23.44
N GLN A 371 18.79 13.93 -23.62
CA GLN A 371 18.09 13.24 -24.71
C GLN A 371 16.57 13.28 -24.55
N GLU A 372 16.07 13.17 -23.32
CA GLU A 372 14.64 13.13 -23.01
C GLU A 372 14.04 14.51 -22.75
N LEU A 373 14.82 15.58 -22.93
CA LEU A 373 14.44 16.94 -22.57
C LEU A 373 13.16 17.40 -23.28
N SER A 374 13.03 17.08 -24.57
CA SER A 374 11.86 17.41 -25.38
C SER A 374 10.56 16.83 -24.81
N ARG A 375 10.61 15.58 -24.32
CA ARG A 375 9.49 14.92 -23.63
C ARG A 375 9.21 15.54 -22.25
N ILE A 376 10.25 15.89 -21.50
CA ILE A 376 10.12 16.46 -20.14
C ILE A 376 9.56 17.91 -20.18
N ALA A 377 9.83 18.64 -21.25
CA ALA A 377 9.39 20.01 -21.46
C ALA A 377 7.90 20.15 -21.83
N THR A 378 7.18 19.07 -22.17
CA THR A 378 5.78 19.17 -22.56
C THR A 378 4.89 19.63 -21.39
N GLY A 379 3.81 20.36 -21.70
CA GLY A 379 2.91 20.92 -20.69
C GLY A 379 2.13 19.86 -19.89
N ASP A 380 1.84 18.72 -20.53
CA ASP A 380 1.11 17.57 -19.99
C ASP A 380 2.05 16.45 -19.50
N TYR A 381 3.35 16.74 -19.37
CA TYR A 381 4.37 15.79 -18.95
C TYR A 381 4.03 15.15 -17.60
N VAL A 382 4.00 13.81 -17.61
CA VAL A 382 3.94 12.97 -16.41
C VAL A 382 5.23 12.15 -16.35
N PRO A 383 6.00 12.20 -15.25
CA PRO A 383 7.21 11.42 -15.11
C PRO A 383 7.00 9.93 -15.41
N SER A 384 7.90 9.38 -16.21
CA SER A 384 8.00 7.95 -16.43
C SER A 384 8.74 7.30 -15.26
N GLU A 385 8.63 5.97 -15.14
CA GLU A 385 9.42 5.24 -14.14
C GLU A 385 10.93 5.40 -14.40
N ALA A 386 11.34 5.49 -15.66
CA ALA A 386 12.72 5.74 -16.06
C ALA A 386 13.24 7.11 -15.57
N ASP A 387 12.39 8.13 -15.56
CA ASP A 387 12.72 9.47 -15.02
C ASP A 387 12.87 9.41 -13.50
N ILE A 388 11.94 8.73 -12.82
CA ILE A 388 11.86 8.65 -11.36
C ILE A 388 13.00 7.83 -10.79
N ILE A 389 13.31 6.69 -11.40
CA ILE A 389 14.40 5.81 -10.99
C ILE A 389 15.71 6.62 -10.93
N ARG A 390 15.98 7.48 -11.92
CA ARG A 390 17.19 8.30 -12.07
C ARG A 390 17.26 9.55 -11.20
N LEU A 391 16.24 9.85 -10.39
CA LEU A 391 16.29 11.05 -9.54
C LEU A 391 17.31 10.93 -8.42
N ASN A 392 18.21 11.90 -8.30
CA ASN A 392 19.22 11.87 -7.25
C ASN A 392 18.68 12.29 -5.86
N LYS A 393 17.40 12.69 -5.77
CA LYS A 393 16.82 13.20 -4.52
C LYS A 393 16.51 12.07 -3.54
N SER A 394 17.36 11.93 -2.53
CA SER A 394 17.05 11.15 -1.35
C SER A 394 16.32 12.02 -0.34
N MET A 395 15.03 11.74 -0.11
CA MET A 395 14.35 12.24 1.09
C MET A 395 14.94 11.43 2.25
N GLY A 396 15.81 12.05 3.03
CA GLY A 396 16.58 11.38 4.08
C GLY A 396 15.71 10.59 5.07
N GLY A 397 16.37 9.72 5.83
CA GLY A 397 15.71 8.78 6.73
C GLY A 397 15.85 7.35 6.23
N ILE A 398 14.89 6.51 6.64
CA ILE A 398 14.87 5.08 6.29
C ILE A 398 13.67 4.83 5.41
N LYS A 399 13.91 4.14 4.29
CA LYS A 399 12.85 3.65 3.42
C LYS A 399 12.86 2.13 3.43
N GLU A 400 11.68 1.55 3.51
CA GLU A 400 11.48 0.10 3.44
C GLU A 400 10.83 -0.27 2.12
N LEU A 401 11.22 -1.42 1.56
CA LEU A 401 10.58 -2.03 0.41
C LEU A 401 10.49 -3.54 0.65
N ARG A 402 9.26 -4.06 0.65
CA ARG A 402 8.97 -5.49 0.68
C ARG A 402 8.49 -5.95 -0.68
N PHE A 403 9.02 -7.07 -1.16
CA PHE A 403 8.63 -7.65 -2.43
C PHE A 403 9.00 -9.13 -2.47
N ASN A 404 8.31 -9.87 -3.34
CA ASN A 404 8.60 -11.28 -3.59
C ASN A 404 9.51 -11.38 -4.80
N TRP A 405 10.72 -11.91 -4.59
CA TRP A 405 11.68 -12.20 -5.64
C TRP A 405 11.70 -13.70 -5.93
N ASP A 406 10.66 -14.15 -6.62
CA ASP A 406 10.30 -15.56 -6.80
C ASP A 406 10.06 -16.26 -5.47
N GLU A 407 10.99 -17.13 -5.02
CA GLU A 407 10.89 -17.87 -3.75
C GLU A 407 11.41 -17.07 -2.54
N LEU A 408 12.06 -15.92 -2.79
CA LEU A 408 12.62 -15.08 -1.75
C LEU A 408 11.63 -13.98 -1.35
N GLU A 409 11.18 -13.98 -0.11
CA GLU A 409 10.51 -12.81 0.47
C GLU A 409 11.58 -11.80 0.87
N VAL A 410 11.75 -10.71 0.11
CA VAL A 410 12.83 -9.75 0.34
C VAL A 410 12.28 -8.52 1.06
N HIS A 411 12.98 -8.12 2.11
CA HIS A 411 12.74 -6.88 2.83
C HIS A 411 13.99 -6.03 2.83
N MET A 412 13.90 -4.93 2.08
CA MET A 412 15.00 -4.05 1.80
C MET A 412 14.88 -2.76 2.60
N PHE A 413 15.93 -2.41 3.34
CA PHE A 413 16.05 -1.16 4.07
C PHE A 413 17.07 -0.26 3.38
N ASN A 414 16.65 0.93 2.94
CA ASN A 414 17.57 1.94 2.43
C ASN A 414 17.79 3.02 3.49
N ILE A 415 19.03 3.13 3.97
CA ILE A 415 19.42 4.16 4.91
C ILE A 415 20.08 5.29 4.13
N SER A 416 19.43 6.46 4.13
CA SER A 416 19.96 7.63 3.44
C SER A 416 20.04 8.84 4.36
N GLY A 417 21.16 9.55 4.27
CA GLY A 417 21.42 10.77 5.04
C GLY A 417 21.86 10.53 6.47
N TYR A 418 21.98 11.61 7.24
CA TYR A 418 22.34 11.55 8.65
C TYR A 418 21.22 10.89 9.46
N VAL A 419 21.56 9.81 10.14
CA VAL A 419 20.67 9.16 11.10
C VAL A 419 21.10 9.57 12.51
N PRO A 420 20.30 10.38 13.23
CA PRO A 420 20.62 10.79 14.59
C PRO A 420 20.93 9.59 15.49
N GLU A 421 21.94 9.68 16.34
CA GLU A 421 22.38 8.56 17.19
C GLU A 421 21.27 8.03 18.10
N GLN A 422 20.42 8.93 18.61
CA GLN A 422 19.22 8.59 19.38
C GLN A 422 18.20 7.77 18.59
N PHE A 423 18.06 8.05 17.29
CA PHE A 423 17.23 7.26 16.40
C PHE A 423 17.90 5.92 16.18
N ARG A 424 19.20 5.92 15.83
CA ARG A 424 20.04 4.72 15.68
C ARG A 424 19.83 3.74 16.84
N LYS A 425 19.95 4.18 18.10
CA LYS A 425 19.75 3.33 19.28
C LYS A 425 18.37 2.67 19.38
N ARG A 426 17.31 3.33 18.89
CA ARG A 426 15.94 2.82 18.97
C ARG A 426 15.57 1.85 17.87
N TRP A 427 16.10 2.00 16.66
CA TRP A 427 15.61 1.23 15.50
C TRP A 427 16.60 0.17 14.98
N PHE A 428 17.91 0.30 15.26
CA PHE A 428 18.92 -0.59 14.67
C PHE A 428 18.73 -2.07 15.00
N HIS A 429 18.00 -2.38 16.07
CA HIS A 429 17.65 -3.75 16.42
C HIS A 429 16.81 -4.44 15.33
N GLN A 430 16.10 -3.68 14.48
CA GLN A 430 15.36 -4.22 13.34
C GLN A 430 16.29 -4.74 12.22
N LEU A 431 17.50 -4.19 12.12
CA LEU A 431 18.54 -4.61 11.18
C LEU A 431 19.39 -5.77 11.69
N GLU A 432 19.23 -6.17 12.95
CA GLU A 432 19.97 -7.31 13.49
C GLU A 432 19.59 -8.58 12.72
N ASN A 433 20.59 -9.44 12.53
CA ASN A 433 20.48 -10.66 11.72
C ASN A 433 20.14 -10.42 10.23
N ALA A 434 20.46 -9.24 9.69
CA ALA A 434 20.36 -9.02 8.24
C ALA A 434 21.03 -10.15 7.44
N THR A 435 20.39 -10.57 6.36
CA THR A 435 20.95 -11.60 5.47
C THR A 435 22.24 -11.09 4.83
N ALA A 436 22.17 -9.90 4.26
CA ALA A 436 23.33 -9.24 3.67
C ALA A 436 23.25 -7.70 3.76
N LEU A 437 24.42 -7.08 3.85
CA LEU A 437 24.63 -5.65 3.61
C LEU A 437 24.88 -5.45 2.11
N LEU A 438 24.07 -4.63 1.45
CA LEU A 438 24.26 -4.23 0.05
C LEU A 438 24.92 -2.84 0.04
N TYR A 439 26.25 -2.82 -0.06
CA TYR A 439 27.03 -1.58 -0.03
C TYR A 439 27.32 -1.12 -1.46
N THR A 440 26.87 0.09 -1.82
CA THR A 440 27.07 0.67 -3.15
C THR A 440 28.10 1.79 -3.10
N VAL A 441 28.96 1.86 -4.11
CA VAL A 441 30.08 2.80 -4.22
C VAL A 441 30.14 3.33 -5.64
N ASP A 442 30.28 4.65 -5.79
CA ASP A 442 30.64 5.24 -7.07
C ASP A 442 32.16 5.26 -7.22
N VAL A 443 32.71 4.31 -7.96
CA VAL A 443 34.17 4.21 -8.14
C VAL A 443 34.75 5.33 -8.98
N SER A 444 33.93 6.07 -9.75
CA SER A 444 34.38 7.18 -10.58
C SER A 444 34.75 8.45 -9.79
N THR A 445 34.53 8.44 -8.47
CA THR A 445 34.87 9.51 -7.53
C THR A 445 36.32 9.43 -7.01
N TYR A 446 37.11 8.43 -7.46
CA TYR A 446 38.47 8.20 -6.97
C TYR A 446 39.43 9.40 -7.14
N ASP A 447 39.19 10.26 -8.11
CA ASP A 447 39.97 11.46 -8.43
C ASP A 447 39.26 12.75 -8.03
N ARG A 448 38.12 12.65 -7.32
CA ARG A 448 37.44 13.81 -6.77
C ARG A 448 38.12 14.20 -5.45
N PRO A 449 38.60 15.43 -5.31
CA PRO A 449 39.18 15.89 -4.07
C PRO A 449 38.12 16.00 -2.97
N TYR A 450 38.48 15.64 -1.75
CA TYR A 450 37.67 15.88 -0.57
C TYR A 450 37.55 17.39 -0.29
N PHE A 451 36.42 17.82 0.25
CA PHE A 451 36.18 19.24 0.50
C PHE A 451 37.22 19.83 1.46
N GLY A 452 38.03 20.76 0.97
CA GLY A 452 39.12 21.39 1.73
C GLY A 452 40.46 20.63 1.70
N GLN A 453 40.53 19.47 1.03
CA GLN A 453 41.76 18.70 0.86
C GLN A 453 41.95 18.26 -0.60
N PRO A 454 42.73 19.02 -1.40
CA PRO A 454 42.85 18.78 -2.85
C PRO A 454 43.59 17.47 -3.21
N THR A 455 44.32 16.88 -2.28
CA THR A 455 45.11 15.66 -2.49
C THR A 455 44.46 14.39 -1.95
N GLU A 456 43.33 14.51 -1.25
CA GLU A 456 42.61 13.35 -0.70
C GLU A 456 41.42 13.00 -1.56
N SER A 457 41.28 11.71 -1.91
CA SER A 457 40.14 11.22 -2.69
C SER A 457 38.85 11.15 -1.85
N GLN A 458 37.73 11.55 -2.43
CA GLN A 458 36.40 11.34 -1.86
C GLN A 458 36.10 9.84 -1.61
N LEU A 459 36.71 8.93 -2.37
CA LEU A 459 36.56 7.48 -2.19
C LEU A 459 37.10 7.00 -0.82
N LEU A 460 37.95 7.80 -0.15
CA LEU A 460 38.39 7.51 1.23
C LEU A 460 37.22 7.50 2.22
N ASP A 461 36.23 8.37 2.03
CA ASP A 461 35.02 8.40 2.87
C ASP A 461 34.19 7.12 2.72
N ASP A 462 34.17 6.54 1.52
CA ASP A 462 33.52 5.25 1.26
C ASP A 462 34.24 4.12 2.00
N PHE A 463 35.58 4.10 2.02
CA PHE A 463 36.32 3.10 2.81
C PHE A 463 36.06 3.24 4.31
N ALA A 464 36.10 4.47 4.84
CA ALA A 464 35.86 4.74 6.25
C ALA A 464 34.42 4.38 6.67
N THR A 465 33.44 4.75 5.85
CA THR A 465 32.04 4.42 6.10
C THR A 465 31.82 2.91 6.02
N PHE A 466 32.37 2.25 5.00
CA PHE A 466 32.33 0.80 4.88
C PHE A 466 32.95 0.10 6.09
N GLU A 467 34.10 0.57 6.58
CA GLU A 467 34.77 0.01 7.76
C GLU A 467 33.84 0.04 8.98
N SER A 468 33.15 1.16 9.22
CA SER A 468 32.20 1.30 10.32
C SER A 468 31.02 0.30 10.23
N TRP A 469 30.55 -0.01 9.02
CA TRP A 469 29.44 -0.94 8.82
C TRP A 469 29.89 -2.40 8.87
N ALA A 470 30.95 -2.74 8.15
CA ALA A 470 31.49 -4.10 8.08
C ALA A 470 31.96 -4.63 9.45
N ASN A 471 32.52 -3.74 10.29
CA ASN A 471 33.02 -4.10 11.60
C ASN A 471 32.00 -3.96 12.74
N SER A 472 30.76 -3.57 12.43
CA SER A 472 29.72 -3.46 13.46
C SER A 472 29.34 -4.84 14.01
N PRO A 473 29.26 -5.02 15.34
CA PRO A 473 28.95 -6.31 15.96
C PRO A 473 27.56 -6.83 15.57
N LYS A 474 26.67 -5.94 15.13
CA LYS A 474 25.29 -6.27 14.73
C LYS A 474 25.19 -7.02 13.40
N PHE A 475 26.25 -6.99 12.59
CA PHE A 475 26.30 -7.63 11.28
C PHE A 475 27.29 -8.80 11.20
N THR A 476 27.75 -9.32 12.35
CA THR A 476 28.73 -10.42 12.43
C THR A 476 28.27 -11.68 11.68
N GLY A 477 26.96 -11.94 11.64
CA GLY A 477 26.36 -13.07 10.91
C GLY A 477 25.90 -12.74 9.48
N SER A 478 26.19 -11.54 8.97
CA SER A 478 25.75 -11.06 7.65
C SER A 478 26.83 -11.27 6.58
N SER A 479 26.42 -11.34 5.32
CA SER A 479 27.35 -11.22 4.18
C SER A 479 27.38 -9.78 3.67
N ILE A 480 28.42 -9.42 2.93
CA ILE A 480 28.52 -8.13 2.24
C ILE A 480 28.39 -8.38 0.74
N ILE A 481 27.52 -7.62 0.09
CA ILE A 481 27.42 -7.51 -1.35
C ILE A 481 27.89 -6.10 -1.70
N LEU A 482 29.01 -6.00 -2.40
CA LEU A 482 29.64 -4.74 -2.79
C LEU A 482 29.31 -4.44 -4.26
N ILE A 483 28.62 -3.33 -4.51
CA ILE A 483 28.31 -2.83 -5.85
C ILE A 483 29.23 -1.66 -6.16
N LEU A 484 30.11 -1.86 -7.12
CA LEU A 484 31.06 -0.86 -7.61
C LEU A 484 30.48 -0.29 -8.91
N ASN A 485 29.77 0.83 -8.77
CA ASN A 485 29.00 1.49 -9.82
C ASN A 485 29.84 2.51 -10.62
N ASN A 486 29.36 2.91 -11.80
CA ASN A 486 29.99 3.82 -12.75
C ASN A 486 31.35 3.29 -13.22
N PHE A 487 31.42 1.98 -13.45
CA PHE A 487 32.62 1.29 -13.88
C PHE A 487 33.12 1.77 -15.25
N SER A 488 32.24 2.01 -16.22
CA SER A 488 32.64 2.53 -17.54
C SER A 488 33.31 3.90 -17.41
N ARG A 489 32.74 4.79 -16.59
CA ARG A 489 33.31 6.11 -16.31
C ARG A 489 34.64 6.01 -15.58
N PHE A 490 34.76 5.12 -14.61
CA PHE A 490 36.04 4.86 -13.92
C PHE A 490 37.14 4.44 -14.91
N ARG A 491 36.83 3.51 -15.83
CA ARG A 491 37.77 3.02 -16.83
C ARG A 491 38.24 4.11 -17.80
N GLU A 492 37.33 4.96 -18.26
CA GLU A 492 37.67 6.10 -19.13
C GLU A 492 38.57 7.11 -18.42
N LYS A 493 38.24 7.45 -17.18
CA LYS A 493 39.00 8.42 -16.37
C LYS A 493 40.41 7.95 -16.05
N LEU A 494 40.61 6.65 -15.86
CA LEU A 494 41.91 6.08 -15.51
C LEU A 494 43.00 6.39 -16.56
N GLN A 495 42.61 6.64 -17.82
CA GLN A 495 43.53 7.01 -18.91
C GLN A 495 44.08 8.44 -18.79
N HIS A 496 43.37 9.32 -18.08
CA HIS A 496 43.69 10.74 -17.98
C HIS A 496 44.04 11.17 -16.55
N SER A 497 43.54 10.44 -15.55
CA SER A 497 43.77 10.68 -14.13
C SER A 497 44.23 9.37 -13.47
N PRO A 498 45.55 9.12 -13.42
CA PRO A 498 46.10 7.89 -12.85
C PRO A 498 45.76 7.74 -11.36
N LEU A 499 45.44 6.52 -10.93
CA LEU A 499 45.07 6.21 -9.55
C LEU A 499 46.20 6.56 -8.55
N THR A 500 47.46 6.49 -8.97
CA THR A 500 48.65 6.81 -8.16
C THR A 500 48.67 8.24 -7.64
N THR A 501 47.99 9.17 -8.31
CA THR A 501 47.90 10.59 -7.89
C THR A 501 47.21 10.74 -6.54
N PHE A 502 46.16 9.95 -6.30
CA PHE A 502 45.33 10.03 -5.09
C PHE A 502 45.61 8.88 -4.11
N PHE A 503 46.18 7.78 -4.60
CA PHE A 503 46.51 6.58 -3.84
C PHE A 503 48.01 6.27 -3.99
N PRO A 504 48.89 6.92 -3.21
CA PRO A 504 50.33 6.76 -3.35
C PRO A 504 50.83 5.35 -2.96
N ASP A 505 50.03 4.58 -2.23
CA ASP A 505 50.29 3.17 -1.89
C ASP A 505 49.92 2.19 -3.02
N TYR A 506 49.27 2.67 -4.09
CA TYR A 506 49.01 1.87 -5.28
C TYR A 506 50.27 1.76 -6.15
N THR A 507 50.73 0.53 -6.35
CA THR A 507 51.85 0.24 -7.26
C THR A 507 51.31 -0.38 -8.55
N PRO A 508 51.33 0.31 -9.69
CA PRO A 508 50.90 -0.26 -10.96
C PRO A 508 51.84 -1.40 -11.41
N PRO A 509 51.38 -2.35 -12.23
CA PRO A 509 52.22 -3.42 -12.75
C PRO A 509 53.35 -2.84 -13.61
N ALA A 510 54.55 -3.42 -13.52
CA ALA A 510 55.73 -2.91 -14.22
C ALA A 510 55.59 -2.92 -15.76
N ASP A 511 54.80 -3.84 -16.31
CA ASP A 511 54.66 -4.06 -17.75
C ASP A 511 53.49 -3.29 -18.40
N ASP A 512 52.76 -2.45 -17.64
CA ASP A 512 51.63 -1.61 -18.09
C ASP A 512 50.55 -2.33 -18.94
N SER A 513 50.53 -3.66 -18.88
CA SER A 513 49.73 -4.49 -19.80
C SER A 513 48.25 -4.53 -19.43
N ASP A 514 47.91 -4.23 -18.18
CA ASP A 514 46.53 -4.21 -17.67
C ASP A 514 46.36 -3.28 -16.44
N PRO A 515 46.38 -1.94 -16.66
CA PRO A 515 46.19 -0.97 -15.59
C PRO A 515 44.79 -1.05 -14.96
N GLU A 516 43.78 -1.47 -15.73
CA GLU A 516 42.39 -1.59 -15.28
C GLU A 516 42.25 -2.70 -14.23
N SER A 517 42.67 -3.93 -14.53
CA SER A 517 42.54 -5.05 -13.59
C SER A 517 43.33 -4.80 -12.32
N SER A 518 44.53 -4.20 -12.43
CA SER A 518 45.34 -3.84 -11.26
C SER A 518 44.64 -2.81 -10.37
N ALA A 519 44.08 -1.75 -10.96
CA ALA A 519 43.34 -0.74 -10.22
C ALA A 519 42.09 -1.33 -9.53
N ARG A 520 41.36 -2.21 -10.22
CA ARG A 520 40.19 -2.92 -9.67
C ARG A 520 40.58 -3.82 -8.49
N GLN A 521 41.68 -4.57 -8.62
CA GLN A 521 42.18 -5.42 -7.55
C GLN A 521 42.62 -4.59 -6.34
N TYR A 522 43.28 -3.46 -6.56
CA TYR A 522 43.67 -2.54 -5.49
C TYR A 522 42.45 -2.01 -4.73
N ILE A 523 41.46 -1.44 -5.42
CA ILE A 523 40.24 -0.92 -4.77
C ILE A 523 39.51 -2.02 -3.98
N LEU A 524 39.36 -3.21 -4.58
CA LEU A 524 38.72 -4.34 -3.90
C LEU A 524 39.53 -4.82 -2.68
N ARG A 525 40.86 -4.81 -2.77
CA ARG A 525 41.75 -5.12 -1.65
C ARG A 525 41.58 -4.13 -0.52
N ARG A 526 41.50 -2.82 -0.80
CA ARG A 526 41.26 -1.79 0.22
C ARG A 526 39.98 -2.05 1.02
N PHE A 527 38.88 -2.42 0.36
CA PHE A 527 37.64 -2.83 1.04
C PHE A 527 37.81 -4.12 1.87
N LYS A 528 38.58 -5.09 1.39
CA LYS A 528 38.85 -6.33 2.14
C LYS A 528 39.72 -6.08 3.37
N ASP A 529 40.71 -5.19 3.27
CA ASP A 529 41.66 -4.90 4.35
C ASP A 529 40.97 -4.24 5.55
N VAL A 530 39.95 -3.41 5.30
CA VAL A 530 39.14 -2.79 6.38
C VAL A 530 38.06 -3.72 6.97
N ASN A 531 37.79 -4.89 6.37
CA ASN A 531 36.82 -5.88 6.86
C ASN A 531 37.46 -6.82 7.92
N ARG A 532 37.59 -6.32 9.14
CA ARG A 532 38.20 -7.04 10.28
C ARG A 532 37.35 -8.21 10.75
N ASN A 533 36.03 -8.11 10.62
CA ASN A 533 35.08 -9.17 10.93
C ASN A 533 35.11 -10.35 9.92
N ARG A 534 35.89 -10.24 8.85
CA ARG A 534 36.04 -11.27 7.80
C ARG A 534 34.70 -11.73 7.22
N LEU A 535 33.74 -10.81 7.12
CA LEU A 535 32.45 -11.09 6.48
C LEU A 535 32.69 -11.51 5.02
N SER A 536 31.91 -12.45 4.51
CA SER A 536 32.00 -12.87 3.10
C SER A 536 31.59 -11.72 2.18
N ILE A 537 32.51 -11.26 1.33
CA ILE A 537 32.29 -10.17 0.35
C ILE A 537 32.04 -10.76 -1.05
N TYR A 538 30.94 -10.35 -1.67
CA TYR A 538 30.59 -10.60 -3.07
C TYR A 538 30.60 -9.29 -3.82
N SER A 539 31.51 -9.10 -4.78
CA SER A 539 31.69 -7.83 -5.49
C SER A 539 31.17 -7.87 -6.92
N PHE A 540 30.47 -6.80 -7.34
CA PHE A 540 29.96 -6.62 -8.70
C PHE A 540 30.43 -5.27 -9.23
N TRP A 541 31.03 -5.28 -10.43
CA TRP A 541 31.41 -4.07 -11.17
C TRP A 541 30.35 -3.82 -12.23
N VAL A 542 29.67 -2.67 -12.18
CA VAL A 542 28.48 -2.41 -12.99
C VAL A 542 28.35 -0.94 -13.37
N ASP A 543 27.52 -0.70 -14.37
CA ASP A 543 26.96 0.61 -14.71
C ASP A 543 25.45 0.52 -14.53
N LEU A 544 24.95 1.01 -13.39
CA LEU A 544 23.55 0.84 -13.01
C LEU A 544 22.58 1.65 -13.91
N ASP A 545 23.09 2.60 -14.69
CA ASP A 545 22.33 3.51 -15.55
C ASP A 545 21.94 2.93 -16.91
N MET A 546 22.65 1.90 -17.36
CA MET A 546 22.41 1.19 -18.62
C MET A 546 21.12 0.38 -18.57
N SER A 547 20.40 0.34 -19.69
CA SER A 547 18.97 0.02 -19.77
C SER A 547 18.57 -1.46 -19.55
N ASP A 548 19.47 -2.31 -19.04
CA ASP A 548 19.07 -3.65 -18.61
C ASP A 548 19.96 -4.27 -17.51
N ASN A 549 19.70 -3.92 -16.25
CA ASN A 549 20.35 -4.54 -15.10
C ASN A 549 19.83 -5.95 -14.77
N GLN A 550 19.07 -6.61 -15.66
CA GLN A 550 18.57 -7.97 -15.46
C GLN A 550 19.69 -8.95 -15.08
N HIS A 551 20.85 -8.85 -15.71
CA HIS A 551 21.99 -9.72 -15.42
C HIS A 551 22.53 -9.50 -14.01
N LEU A 552 22.66 -8.24 -13.58
CA LEU A 552 23.03 -7.89 -12.21
C LEU A 552 22.02 -8.46 -11.23
N TYR A 553 20.73 -8.24 -11.47
CA TYR A 553 19.67 -8.70 -10.57
C TYR A 553 19.57 -10.23 -10.51
N ALA A 554 19.74 -10.93 -11.63
CA ALA A 554 19.83 -12.39 -11.63
C ALA A 554 21.05 -12.90 -10.83
N ALA A 555 22.21 -12.24 -10.96
CA ALA A 555 23.40 -12.59 -10.21
C ALA A 555 23.25 -12.29 -8.70
N LEU A 556 22.62 -11.17 -8.34
CA LEU A 556 22.29 -10.82 -6.97
C LEU A 556 21.34 -11.84 -6.35
N LYS A 557 20.29 -12.23 -7.06
CA LYS A 557 19.35 -13.26 -6.61
C LYS A 557 20.07 -14.58 -6.32
N LYS A 558 20.91 -15.06 -7.25
CA LYS A 558 21.72 -16.28 -7.05
C LYS A 558 22.64 -16.17 -5.83
N THR A 559 23.26 -15.01 -5.64
CA THR A 559 24.14 -14.75 -4.50
C THR A 559 23.37 -14.79 -3.19
N LEU A 560 22.16 -14.21 -3.15
CA LEU A 560 21.29 -14.24 -1.97
C LEU A 560 20.82 -15.65 -1.63
N GLN A 561 20.41 -16.43 -2.63
CA GLN A 561 20.06 -17.85 -2.46
C GLN A 561 21.25 -18.64 -1.89
N HIS A 562 22.45 -18.42 -2.42
CA HIS A 562 23.66 -19.06 -1.92
C HIS A 562 23.97 -18.66 -0.46
N ILE A 563 23.83 -17.37 -0.10
CA ILE A 563 24.02 -16.89 1.26
C ILE A 563 23.01 -17.55 2.21
N GLN A 564 21.73 -17.61 1.84
CA GLN A 564 20.70 -18.26 2.65
C GLN A 564 20.97 -19.75 2.84
N GLN A 565 21.31 -20.48 1.77
CA GLN A 565 21.66 -21.89 1.86
C GLN A 565 22.86 -22.12 2.78
N ARG A 566 23.87 -21.24 2.74
CA ARG A 566 25.02 -21.30 3.65
C ARG A 566 24.60 -21.09 5.11
N LYS A 567 23.75 -20.09 5.38
CA LYS A 567 23.23 -19.83 6.73
C LYS A 567 22.41 -21.01 7.26
N ALA A 568 21.47 -21.53 6.47
CA ALA A 568 20.64 -22.66 6.84
C ALA A 568 21.48 -23.91 7.16
N ARG A 569 22.53 -24.18 6.39
CA ARG A 569 23.47 -25.29 6.68
C ARG A 569 24.23 -25.09 7.99
N SER A 570 24.66 -23.87 8.29
CA SER A 570 25.32 -23.54 9.56
C SER A 570 24.39 -23.76 10.75
N GLU A 571 23.14 -23.30 10.66
CA GLU A 571 22.14 -23.45 11.74
C GLU A 571 21.82 -24.92 12.02
N VAL A 572 21.68 -25.75 10.98
CA VAL A 572 21.48 -27.20 11.14
C VAL A 572 22.70 -27.85 11.79
N TRP A 573 23.91 -27.47 11.38
CA TRP A 573 25.15 -27.97 11.96
C TRP A 573 25.24 -27.63 13.45
N ASP A 574 24.99 -26.38 13.81
CA ASP A 574 25.05 -25.90 15.20
C ASP A 574 23.97 -26.55 16.09
N ALA A 575 22.77 -26.77 15.54
CA ALA A 575 21.70 -27.50 16.22
C ALA A 575 22.07 -28.98 16.45
N SER A 576 22.74 -29.61 15.48
CA SER A 576 23.17 -31.02 15.57
C SER A 576 24.32 -31.23 16.57
N THR A 577 25.23 -30.26 16.70
CA THR A 577 26.36 -30.34 17.64
C THR A 577 25.95 -29.98 19.07
N ASN A 578 25.05 -29.01 19.28
CA ASN A 578 24.53 -28.69 20.61
C ASN A 578 23.45 -29.66 21.12
N GLY A 579 22.78 -30.41 20.23
CA GLY A 579 21.85 -31.47 20.59
C GLY A 579 22.50 -32.75 21.15
N GLY A 580 23.81 -32.93 20.95
CA GLY A 580 24.57 -34.11 21.38
C GLY A 580 25.00 -34.14 22.86
N SER A 581 24.79 -33.06 23.62
CA SER A 581 25.27 -32.93 25.01
C SER A 581 24.21 -33.24 26.09
N ARG A 582 23.05 -33.79 25.70
CA ARG A 582 21.98 -34.18 26.64
C ARG A 582 21.44 -35.59 26.37
N SER A 583 22.29 -36.60 26.50
CA SER A 583 21.83 -37.95 26.84
C SER A 583 22.91 -38.69 27.64
N GLY A 584 22.67 -38.86 28.94
CA GLY A 584 23.65 -39.54 29.77
C GLY A 584 23.43 -39.51 31.27
N THR A 585 22.21 -39.76 31.76
CA THR A 585 21.99 -40.53 33.00
C THR A 585 20.51 -40.82 33.20
N ALA A 586 20.09 -42.03 32.80
CA ALA A 586 18.90 -42.66 33.34
C ALA A 586 19.28 -43.25 34.72
N GLY A 587 18.53 -42.91 35.76
CA GLY A 587 18.82 -43.36 37.12
C GLY A 587 17.66 -43.19 38.09
N ARG A 588 16.78 -44.20 38.10
CA ARG A 588 15.92 -44.67 39.21
C ARG A 588 14.72 -43.83 39.68
N THR A 589 13.58 -44.51 39.60
CA THR A 589 12.28 -44.21 40.17
C THR A 589 12.18 -44.53 41.68
N THR A 590 11.22 -43.82 42.31
CA THR A 590 10.47 -44.01 43.59
C THR A 590 11.16 -43.74 44.95
N PRO A 591 10.38 -43.41 46.02
CA PRO A 591 9.08 -42.72 46.09
C PRO A 591 9.03 -41.57 47.12
N THR A 592 7.94 -40.80 47.03
CA THR A 592 7.48 -39.78 47.97
C THR A 592 7.18 -40.37 49.36
N GLY A 593 7.65 -39.70 50.41
CA GLY A 593 7.37 -39.98 51.81
C GLY A 593 7.26 -38.69 52.63
N ARG A 594 6.12 -38.56 53.33
CA ARG A 594 5.70 -37.58 54.37
C ARG A 594 6.87 -37.10 55.27
N SER A 595 6.90 -35.91 55.87
CA SER A 595 5.85 -35.34 56.72
C SER A 595 6.18 -33.91 57.21
N ARG A 596 5.11 -33.16 57.52
CA ARG A 596 4.88 -32.28 58.69
C ARG A 596 5.82 -31.09 58.97
N GLY A 597 5.18 -29.92 58.97
CA GLY A 597 4.85 -29.24 60.23
C GLY A 597 5.73 -28.05 60.61
N GLY A 598 5.15 -26.86 60.64
CA GLY A 598 5.81 -25.65 61.13
C GLY A 598 4.93 -24.41 61.02
N THR A 599 3.92 -24.33 61.87
CA THR A 599 3.08 -23.16 62.15
C THR A 599 3.89 -22.04 62.81
N LEU A 600 3.49 -20.77 62.58
CA LEU A 600 3.51 -19.57 63.45
C LEU A 600 3.79 -18.33 62.58
N SER A 601 2.81 -17.44 62.31
CA SER A 601 2.16 -16.47 63.20
C SER A 601 2.71 -15.04 62.99
N ASN A 602 1.84 -14.18 62.45
CA ASN A 602 1.61 -12.76 62.78
C ASN A 602 2.79 -11.89 63.21
N ARG A 603 2.97 -10.76 62.51
CA ARG A 603 2.65 -9.44 63.10
C ARG A 603 2.61 -8.29 62.09
N SER A 604 1.56 -7.50 62.26
CA SER A 604 1.29 -6.16 61.75
C SER A 604 2.28 -5.12 62.27
N GLY A 605 2.44 -4.01 61.54
CA GLY A 605 3.17 -2.83 62.00
C GLY A 605 3.08 -1.67 61.01
N THR A 606 2.29 -0.67 61.38
CA THR A 606 1.88 0.55 60.67
C THR A 606 2.89 1.70 60.76
N LEU A 607 2.83 2.62 59.77
CA LEU A 607 3.11 4.08 59.82
C LEU A 607 4.52 4.58 60.21
N ARG A 608 5.12 5.49 59.41
CA ARG A 608 4.96 6.97 59.53
C ARG A 608 5.88 7.76 58.57
N SER A 609 5.40 8.94 58.21
CA SER A 609 5.98 10.00 57.36
C SER A 609 7.00 10.92 58.06
N LYS A 610 7.77 11.66 57.25
CA LYS A 610 8.32 13.04 57.39
C LYS A 610 9.17 13.31 56.12
N GLY A 611 9.21 14.45 55.42
CA GLY A 611 8.76 15.82 55.67
C GLY A 611 9.95 16.81 55.56
N SER A 612 9.75 17.93 54.83
CA SER A 612 10.61 19.15 54.64
C SER A 612 11.51 19.15 53.40
N VAL A 613 11.45 20.04 52.40
CA VAL A 613 11.17 21.50 52.25
C VAL A 613 12.25 22.42 52.81
N ALA A 614 12.91 23.18 51.92
CA ALA A 614 13.32 24.59 52.00
C ALA A 614 13.79 25.02 50.58
N THR A 615 13.12 25.90 49.78
CA THR A 615 13.07 27.38 49.80
C THR A 615 14.39 28.04 50.18
N GLY A 616 14.99 28.98 49.45
CA GLY A 616 14.61 29.75 48.26
C GLY A 616 15.58 30.94 48.11
N LEU A 617 15.23 31.85 47.18
CA LEU A 617 15.72 33.25 47.04
C LEU A 617 17.11 33.45 46.40
N THR A 618 17.41 34.42 45.54
CA THR A 618 16.71 35.32 44.58
C THR A 618 17.80 36.28 44.06
N GLY A 619 17.65 36.79 42.85
CA GLY A 619 18.18 38.10 42.43
C GLY A 619 19.40 38.03 41.50
N THR A 620 19.27 38.16 40.17
CA THR A 620 19.01 39.36 39.33
C THR A 620 20.24 40.26 39.08
N VAL A 621 20.54 40.38 37.77
CA VAL A 621 20.77 41.63 37.00
C VAL A 621 22.23 42.04 36.67
N THR A 622 22.55 41.85 35.39
CA THR A 622 23.31 42.69 34.41
C THR A 622 24.68 43.26 34.75
N THR A 623 25.66 43.12 33.85
CA THR A 623 26.02 44.11 32.80
C THR A 623 27.27 43.68 32.02
N ALA A 624 27.41 44.28 30.84
CA ALA A 624 28.39 44.06 29.78
C ALA A 624 29.84 44.45 30.11
N GLY A 625 30.80 44.03 29.26
CA GLY A 625 32.10 44.69 29.14
C GLY A 625 33.23 43.87 28.51
N SER A 626 33.39 44.03 27.20
CA SER A 626 34.66 44.18 26.43
C SER A 626 35.97 43.47 26.85
N GLY A 627 36.64 42.84 25.89
CA GLY A 627 38.10 42.74 25.89
C GLY A 627 38.72 41.61 25.07
N SER A 628 38.95 41.84 23.78
CA SER A 628 40.08 41.25 23.03
C SER A 628 41.36 42.05 23.38
N PRO A 629 42.60 41.70 22.96
CA PRO A 629 43.07 40.50 22.27
C PRO A 629 44.34 39.87 22.90
N ARG A 630 44.66 38.63 22.50
CA ARG A 630 46.00 38.22 22.06
C ARG A 630 45.93 36.91 21.28
#